data_AF-A0A7J2R1J8-F1
#
_entry.id   AF-A0A7J2R1J8-F1
#
_cell.length_a   1.000
_cell.length_b   1.000
_cell.length_c   1.000
_cell.angle_alpha   90.00
_cell.angle_beta   90.00
_cell.angle_gamma   90.00
#
_symmetry.space_group_name_H-M   'P 1'
#
loop_
_entity.id
_entity.type
_entity.pdbx_description
1 polymer ?
#
loop_
_entity_poly.entity_id
_entity_poly.type
_entity_poly.pdbx_seq_one_letter_code
_entity_poly.pdbx_strand_id
1 'polypeptide(L)'
;MRFEDTPNLFGYGAGSGTYGDFECQMCSTIYNEGEDEKGTYDGDSIGWTTFAGMQICKHCFGKIEKEVLHRMSDILPWYKRILAARKEHLEEAQLLVDDIDDEIDA
;
A
#
# COMPACT_ATOMS: atom_id res chain seq x y z
N MET A 1 -1.39 3.99 -18.33
CA MET A 1 -2.26 3.36 -17.31
C MET A 1 -2.67 4.45 -16.33
N ARG A 2 -3.98 4.61 -16.02
CA ARG A 2 -4.43 5.64 -15.09
C ARG A 2 -4.33 5.09 -13.67
N PHE A 3 -4.08 5.96 -12.71
CA PHE A 3 -3.94 5.56 -11.31
C PHE A 3 -5.25 5.01 -10.70
N GLU A 4 -6.36 5.48 -11.27
CA GLU A 4 -7.73 5.05 -10.98
C GLU A 4 -7.96 3.55 -11.26
N ASP A 5 -7.14 2.96 -12.14
CA ASP A 5 -7.21 1.53 -12.50
C ASP A 5 -6.57 0.62 -11.43
N THR A 6 -6.03 1.19 -10.35
CA THR A 6 -5.27 0.47 -9.32
C THR A 6 -5.75 0.74 -7.89
N PRO A 7 -7.01 0.42 -7.52
CA PRO A 7 -7.56 0.68 -6.18
C PRO A 7 -6.82 -0.07 -5.07
N ASN A 8 -6.21 -1.21 -5.41
CA ASN A 8 -5.46 -2.07 -4.50
C ASN A 8 -4.11 -1.47 -4.05
N LEU A 9 -3.66 -0.36 -4.65
CA LEU A 9 -2.33 0.21 -4.36
C LEU A 9 -2.17 0.74 -2.92
N PHE A 10 -3.27 1.10 -2.24
CA PHE A 10 -3.25 1.66 -0.88
C PHE A 10 -3.99 0.83 0.17
N GLY A 11 -4.57 -0.30 -0.23
CA GLY A 11 -5.31 -1.19 0.68
C GLY A 11 -4.43 -2.12 1.51
N TYR A 12 -3.16 -2.26 1.13
CA TYR A 12 -2.18 -3.11 1.80
C TYR A 12 -1.17 -2.20 2.49
N GLY A 13 -1.08 -2.28 3.81
CA GLY A 13 -0.20 -1.42 4.61
C GLY A 13 1.26 -1.45 4.17
N ALA A 14 2.00 -0.38 4.46
CA ALA A 14 3.44 -0.32 4.26
C ALA A 14 4.16 -0.91 5.49
N GLY A 15 5.08 -1.84 5.26
CA GLY A 15 5.94 -2.43 6.30
C GLY A 15 7.35 -2.65 5.78
N SER A 16 8.33 -2.64 6.66
CA SER A 16 9.72 -2.97 6.33
C SER A 16 10.22 -4.06 7.26
N GLY A 17 11.10 -4.92 6.74
CA GLY A 17 11.65 -6.04 7.49
C GLY A 17 13.01 -6.46 6.96
N THR A 18 13.65 -7.35 7.72
CA THR A 18 14.92 -8.00 7.39
C THR A 18 14.72 -9.51 7.58
N TYR A 19 14.86 -10.30 6.53
CA TYR A 19 14.79 -11.76 6.57
C TYR A 19 15.74 -12.34 5.53
N GLY A 20 16.11 -13.62 5.72
CA GLY A 20 17.17 -14.33 5.02
C GLY A 20 17.04 -14.33 3.50
N ASP A 21 16.00 -14.97 2.96
CA ASP A 21 15.82 -15.05 1.50
C ASP A 21 14.51 -14.37 1.06
N PHE A 22 14.56 -13.48 0.07
CA PHE A 22 13.35 -12.93 -0.56
C PHE A 22 13.52 -12.66 -2.06
N GLU A 23 12.42 -12.72 -2.81
CA GLU A 23 12.37 -12.31 -4.21
C GLU A 23 11.63 -10.98 -4.33
N CYS A 24 12.27 -9.99 -4.97
CA CYS A 24 11.61 -8.73 -5.29
C CYS A 24 10.57 -8.94 -6.40
N GLN A 25 9.29 -8.76 -6.09
CA GLN A 25 8.19 -8.98 -7.04
C GLN A 25 8.12 -7.95 -8.17
N MET A 26 8.96 -6.91 -8.15
CA MET A 26 9.03 -5.89 -9.19
C MET A 26 10.15 -6.14 -10.22
N CYS A 27 11.32 -6.61 -9.78
CA CYS A 27 12.48 -6.83 -10.65
C CYS A 27 12.91 -8.30 -10.74
N SER A 28 12.22 -9.21 -10.05
CA SER A 28 12.51 -10.65 -9.95
C SER A 28 13.94 -10.95 -9.46
N THR A 29 14.58 -10.00 -8.80
CA THR A 29 15.88 -10.20 -8.18
C THR A 29 15.68 -10.99 -6.89
N ILE A 30 16.42 -12.10 -6.78
CA ILE A 30 16.48 -12.93 -5.58
C ILE A 30 17.61 -12.40 -4.72
N TYR A 31 17.31 -12.23 -3.44
CA TYR A 31 18.19 -11.73 -2.40
C TYR A 31 18.32 -12.85 -1.36
N ASN A 32 19.54 -13.34 -1.12
CA ASN A 32 19.79 -14.46 -0.21
C ASN A 32 20.44 -14.00 1.11
N GLU A 33 20.30 -14.79 2.16
CA GLU A 33 20.75 -14.40 3.49
C GLU A 33 22.26 -14.15 3.51
N GLY A 34 22.66 -12.94 3.94
CA GLY A 34 24.06 -12.57 4.09
C GLY A 34 24.76 -12.12 2.80
N GLU A 35 24.05 -12.04 1.67
CA GLU A 35 24.55 -11.44 0.42
C GLU A 35 24.09 -9.98 0.26
N ASP A 36 25.00 -9.08 -0.11
CA ASP A 36 24.65 -7.70 -0.42
C ASP A 36 23.92 -7.57 -1.78
N GLU A 37 23.51 -6.35 -2.16
CA GLU A 37 22.85 -6.08 -3.45
C GLU A 37 23.70 -6.43 -4.69
N LYS A 38 24.97 -6.84 -4.51
CA LYS A 38 25.90 -7.23 -5.56
C LYS A 38 26.23 -8.74 -5.53
N GLY A 39 25.61 -9.51 -4.64
CA GLY A 39 25.91 -10.94 -4.46
C GLY A 39 27.21 -11.20 -3.72
N THR A 40 27.70 -10.22 -2.96
CA THR A 40 28.89 -10.32 -2.13
C THR A 40 28.46 -10.68 -0.71
N TYR A 41 29.07 -11.72 -0.13
CA TYR A 41 28.71 -12.15 1.22
C TYR A 41 29.32 -11.20 2.26
N ASP A 42 28.55 -10.24 2.76
CA ASP A 42 28.97 -9.27 3.78
C ASP A 42 28.33 -9.51 5.15
N GLY A 43 27.33 -10.41 5.22
CA GLY A 43 26.60 -10.71 6.45
C GLY A 43 25.57 -9.65 6.84
N ASP A 44 25.36 -8.62 6.01
CA ASP A 44 24.33 -7.62 6.24
C ASP A 44 22.96 -8.17 5.83
N SER A 45 21.95 -7.90 6.67
CA SER A 45 20.57 -8.31 6.35
C SER A 45 19.99 -7.43 5.25
N ILE A 46 19.38 -8.05 4.26
CA ILE A 46 18.80 -7.35 3.12
C ILE A 46 17.43 -6.78 3.51
N GLY A 47 17.27 -5.47 3.34
CA GLY A 47 16.02 -4.78 3.62
C GLY A 47 14.99 -4.96 2.49
N TRP A 48 13.80 -5.46 2.83
CA TRP A 48 12.65 -5.46 1.93
C TRP A 48 11.56 -4.49 2.43
N THR A 49 10.71 -4.04 1.53
CA THR A 49 9.58 -3.14 1.81
C THR A 49 8.32 -3.68 1.15
N THR A 50 7.19 -3.63 1.86
CA THR A 50 5.87 -3.92 1.28
C THR A 50 5.23 -2.66 0.71
N PHE A 51 4.74 -2.75 -0.52
CA PHE A 51 3.97 -1.70 -1.17
C PHE A 51 2.92 -2.31 -2.09
N ALA A 52 1.67 -1.86 -1.97
CA ALA A 52 0.53 -2.40 -2.73
C ALA A 52 0.36 -3.93 -2.63
N GLY A 53 0.74 -4.52 -1.48
CA GLY A 53 0.68 -5.97 -1.26
C GLY A 53 1.83 -6.75 -1.89
N MET A 54 2.79 -6.06 -2.52
CA MET A 54 4.00 -6.66 -3.06
C MET A 54 5.19 -6.48 -2.12
N GLN A 55 6.05 -7.48 -2.02
CA GLN A 55 7.38 -7.39 -1.43
C GLN A 55 8.37 -6.87 -2.49
N ILE A 56 9.00 -5.75 -2.18
CA ILE A 56 9.82 -4.99 -3.11
C ILE A 56 11.16 -4.67 -2.46
N CYS A 57 12.25 -4.79 -3.23
CA CYS A 57 13.56 -4.37 -2.75
C CYS A 57 13.66 -2.85 -2.62
N LYS A 58 14.60 -2.39 -1.79
CA LYS A 58 14.81 -0.96 -1.49
C LYS A 58 15.07 -0.10 -2.75
N HIS A 59 15.82 -0.61 -3.72
CA HIS A 59 16.08 0.09 -4.99
C HIS A 59 14.80 0.32 -5.81
N CYS A 60 13.98 -0.72 -5.94
CA CYS A 60 12.71 -0.62 -6.64
C CYS A 60 11.73 0.28 -5.88
N PHE A 61 11.69 0.19 -4.55
CA PHE A 61 10.89 1.09 -3.72
C PHE A 61 11.28 2.56 -3.90
N GLY A 62 12.58 2.89 -3.94
CA GLY A 62 13.02 4.27 -4.17
C GLY A 62 12.59 4.87 -5.52
N LYS A 63 12.38 4.03 -6.55
CA LYS A 63 11.80 4.46 -7.83
C LYS A 63 10.30 4.70 -7.71
N ILE A 64 9.60 3.79 -7.03
CA ILE A 64 8.16 3.89 -6.76
C ILE A 64 7.88 5.16 -5.96
N GLU A 65 8.61 5.39 -4.87
CA GLU A 65 8.44 6.55 -3.99
C GLU A 65 8.55 7.86 -4.78
N LYS A 66 9.55 7.98 -5.65
CA LYS A 66 9.71 9.16 -6.51
C LYS A 66 8.53 9.37 -7.45
N GLU A 67 8.04 8.32 -8.09
CA GLU A 67 6.90 8.41 -9.01
C GLU A 67 5.61 8.74 -8.27
N VAL A 68 5.39 8.14 -7.10
CA VAL A 68 4.25 8.43 -6.23
C VAL A 68 4.29 9.90 -5.81
N LEU A 69 5.43 10.38 -5.29
CA LEU A 69 5.60 11.78 -4.89
C LEU A 69 5.36 12.74 -6.05
N HIS A 70 5.83 12.42 -7.25
CA HIS A 70 5.61 13.23 -8.45
C HIS A 70 4.12 13.36 -8.80
N ARG A 71 3.30 12.34 -8.50
CA ARG A 71 1.87 12.30 -8.81
C ARG A 71 0.96 12.71 -7.64
N MET A 72 1.52 13.17 -6.53
CA MET A 72 0.71 13.51 -5.33
C MET A 72 -0.36 14.57 -5.59
N SER A 73 -0.09 15.53 -6.47
CA SER A 73 -1.08 16.53 -6.87
C SER A 73 -2.34 15.92 -7.50
N ASP A 74 -2.23 14.77 -8.15
CA ASP A 74 -3.34 14.09 -8.82
C ASP A 74 -3.98 13.03 -7.91
N ILE A 75 -3.14 12.35 -7.13
CA ILE A 75 -3.56 11.28 -6.21
C ILE A 75 -4.40 11.84 -5.06
N LEU A 76 -4.00 12.96 -4.45
CA LEU A 76 -4.69 13.50 -3.28
C LEU A 76 -6.15 13.92 -3.59
N PRO A 77 -6.46 14.67 -4.66
CA PRO A 77 -7.83 14.99 -5.02
C PRO A 77 -8.67 13.74 -5.35
N TRP A 78 -8.07 12.75 -6.02
CA TRP A 78 -8.76 11.49 -6.31
C TRP A 78 -9.11 10.74 -5.02
N TYR A 79 -8.16 10.58 -4.09
CA TYR A 79 -8.38 9.90 -2.83
C TYR A 79 -9.42 10.64 -1.97
N LYS A 80 -9.40 11.97 -1.98
CA LYS A 80 -10.43 12.79 -1.32
C LYS A 80 -11.85 12.48 -1.82
N ARG A 81 -12.04 12.28 -3.14
CA ARG A 81 -13.36 11.90 -3.68
C ARG A 81 -13.83 10.53 -3.17
N ILE A 82 -12.92 9.57 -3.07
CA ILE A 82 -13.22 8.24 -2.53
C ILE A 82 -13.66 8.35 -1.06
N LEU A 83 -12.92 9.10 -0.25
CA LEU A 83 -13.28 9.30 1.16
C LEU A 83 -14.62 10.00 1.34
N ALA A 84 -14.93 10.99 0.48
CA ALA A 84 -16.22 11.67 0.50
C ALA A 84 -17.38 10.69 0.20
N ALA A 85 -17.27 9.87 -0.85
CA ALA A 85 -18.29 8.88 -1.20
C ALA A 85 -18.47 7.82 -0.09
N ARG A 86 -17.37 7.37 0.53
CA ARG A 86 -17.45 6.43 1.67
C ARG A 86 -18.13 7.05 2.88
N LYS A 87 -17.87 8.33 3.15
CA LYS A 87 -18.52 9.06 4.24
C LYS A 87 -20.03 9.14 4.01
N GLU A 88 -20.47 9.50 2.80
CA GLU A 88 -21.88 9.57 2.44
C GLU A 88 -22.59 8.23 2.67
N HIS A 89 -22.01 7.11 2.22
CA HIS A 89 -22.56 5.78 2.49
C HIS A 89 -22.65 5.42 3.98
N LEU A 90 -21.70 5.87 4.80
CA LEU A 90 -21.75 5.65 6.25
C LEU A 90 -22.82 6.50 6.92
N GLU A 91 -23.03 7.74 6.45
CA GLU A 91 -24.11 8.62 6.95
C GLU A 91 -25.49 8.05 6.58
N GLU A 92 -25.67 7.54 5.36
CA GLU A 92 -26.88 6.82 4.94
C GLU A 92 -27.14 5.57 5.79
N ALA A 93 -26.10 4.78 6.04
CA ALA A 93 -26.21 3.59 6.88
C ALA A 93 -26.54 3.93 8.33
N GLN A 94 -26.02 5.04 8.87
CA GLN A 94 -26.33 5.50 10.22
C GLN A 94 -27.79 5.90 10.36
N LEU A 95 -28.36 6.63 9.40
CA LEU A 95 -29.77 7.00 9.42
C LEU A 95 -30.69 5.78 9.47
N LEU A 96 -30.37 4.72 8.72
CA LEU A 96 -31.13 3.48 8.75
C LEU A 96 -31.05 2.77 10.11
N VAL A 97 -29.92 2.86 10.81
CA VAL A 97 -29.77 2.31 12.16
C VAL A 97 -30.61 3.10 13.15
N ASP A 98 -30.55 4.43 13.08
CA ASP A 98 -31.30 5.32 13.96
C ASP A 98 -32.82 5.11 13.80
N ASP A 99 -33.32 4.96 12.56
CA ASP A 99 -34.73 4.66 12.27
C ASP A 99 -35.18 3.32 12.89
N ILE A 100 -34.32 2.28 12.87
CA ILE A 100 -34.62 0.97 13.46
C ILE A 100 -34.67 1.06 14.98
N ASP A 101 -33.72 1.78 15.60
CA ASP A 101 -33.70 1.95 17.05
C ASP A 101 -34.94 2.71 17.54
N ASP A 102 -35.37 3.75 16.81
CA ASP A 102 -36.61 4.49 17.09
C ASP A 102 -37.87 3.59 16.98
N GLU A 103 -37.91 2.62 16.05
CA GLU A 103 -39.01 1.64 15.94
C GLU A 103 -39.01 0.60 17.07
N ILE A 104 -37.84 0.23 17.59
CA ILE A 104 -37.71 -0.74 18.70
C ILE A 104 -38.15 -0.11 20.04
N ASP A 105 -37.86 1.18 20.23
CA ASP A 105 -38.15 1.92 21.47
C ASP A 105 -39.58 2.50 21.54
N ALA A 106 -40.37 2.38 20.46
CA ALA A 106 -41.76 2.87 20.33
C ALA A 106 -42.83 1.85 20.77
#